data_AF-A0A1H0DTH6-F1
#
_entry.id   AF-A0A1H0DTH6-F1
#
_cell.length_a   1.000
_cell.length_b   1.000
_cell.length_c   1.000
_cell.angle_alpha   90.00
_cell.angle_beta   90.00
_cell.angle_gamma   90.00
#
_symmetry.space_group_name_H-M   'P 1'
#
loop_
_entity.id
_entity.type
_entity.pdbx_description
1 polymer ?
#
loop_
_entity_poly.entity_id
_entity_poly.type
_entity_poly.pdbx_seq_one_letter_code
_entity_poly.pdbx_strand_id
1 'polypeptide(L)'
;MKPLQSVAMGFVFIALYARLNGYDLYADPVGWVLVLLGVRRLPADLPHRTPLQYVGAVAAAVSVPMWFPVVRDALADADASLGWAADLPAFAFTALLCHALAAAAEEAGDVKPSQWLALVRTVVVAVAVLPVLVFGAGISGLADPAALAAQAVYVVLVWLLFSYSGRTWSGAPVDENAAQRPQAS
;
A
#
# COMPACT_ATOMS: atom_id res chain seq x y z
N MET A 1 -9.16 9.51 -13.62
CA MET A 1 -8.02 9.31 -12.68
C MET A 1 -7.21 8.13 -13.17
N LYS A 2 -5.89 8.25 -13.20
CA LYS A 2 -5.02 7.11 -13.56
C LYS A 2 -5.14 6.02 -12.48
N PRO A 3 -5.05 4.73 -12.81
CA PRO A 3 -5.29 3.64 -11.84
C PRO A 3 -4.46 3.80 -10.55
N LEU A 4 -3.16 4.05 -10.68
CA LEU A 4 -2.27 4.27 -9.54
C LEU A 4 -2.58 5.54 -8.73
N GLN A 5 -3.18 6.58 -9.33
CA GLN A 5 -3.60 7.76 -8.54
C GLN A 5 -4.74 7.41 -7.58
N SER A 6 -5.64 6.52 -7.98
CA SER A 6 -6.70 6.01 -7.10
C SER A 6 -6.11 5.20 -5.94
N VAL A 7 -5.12 4.35 -6.24
CA VAL A 7 -4.40 3.57 -5.21
C VAL A 7 -3.64 4.49 -4.26
N ALA A 8 -2.91 5.47 -4.79
CA ALA A 8 -2.17 6.45 -4.00
C ALA A 8 -3.10 7.25 -3.08
N MET A 9 -4.23 7.73 -3.59
CA MET A 9 -5.22 8.44 -2.79
C MET A 9 -5.79 7.55 -1.68
N GLY A 10 -6.04 6.27 -1.97
CA GLY A 10 -6.46 5.31 -0.94
C GLY A 10 -5.44 5.18 0.19
N PHE A 11 -4.15 5.08 -0.14
CA PHE A 11 -3.08 5.09 0.87
C PHE A 11 -2.94 6.43 1.60
N VAL A 12 -3.28 7.56 0.98
CA VAL A 12 -3.35 8.85 1.71
C VAL A 12 -4.40 8.80 2.81
N PHE A 13 -5.59 8.26 2.53
CA PHE A 13 -6.62 8.07 3.56
C PHE A 13 -6.14 7.13 4.67
N ILE A 14 -5.49 6.02 4.32
CA ILE A 14 -5.01 5.03 5.31
C ILE A 14 -3.84 5.59 6.14
N ALA A 15 -2.96 6.41 5.54
CA ALA A 15 -1.77 6.92 6.23
C ALA A 15 -2.06 8.17 7.07
N LEU A 16 -3.10 8.93 6.73
CA LEU A 16 -3.52 10.09 7.51
C LEU A 16 -4.35 9.61 8.70
N TYR A 17 -4.04 10.15 9.87
CA TYR A 17 -4.71 9.77 11.10
C TYR A 17 -5.21 11.01 11.82
N ALA A 18 -6.52 11.11 12.04
CA ALA A 18 -7.10 12.23 12.78
C ALA A 18 -8.24 11.76 13.67
N ARG A 19 -8.04 11.80 14.99
CA ARG A 19 -9.05 11.33 15.96
C ARG A 19 -10.08 12.41 16.27
N LEU A 20 -11.35 12.04 16.18
CA LEU A 20 -12.48 12.79 16.74
C LEU A 20 -13.42 11.83 17.47
N ASN A 21 -13.63 12.04 18.77
CA ASN A 21 -14.47 11.18 19.62
C ASN A 21 -14.10 9.67 19.54
N GLY A 22 -12.81 9.37 19.46
CA GLY A 22 -12.30 7.98 19.34
C GLY A 22 -12.35 7.39 17.93
N TYR A 23 -13.09 8.00 17.01
CA TYR A 23 -13.12 7.61 15.60
C TYR A 23 -11.98 8.25 14.83
N ASP A 24 -11.52 7.54 13.80
CA ASP A 24 -10.65 8.12 12.79
C ASP A 24 -11.48 8.84 11.72
N LEU A 25 -11.20 10.12 11.52
CA LEU A 25 -11.83 10.94 10.47
C LEU A 25 -11.43 10.46 9.08
N TYR A 26 -10.23 9.88 8.93
CA TYR A 26 -9.78 9.27 7.69
C TYR A 26 -10.05 7.76 7.76
N ALA A 27 -11.31 7.39 7.59
CA ALA A 27 -11.72 6.00 7.73
C ALA A 27 -10.97 5.09 6.72
N ASP A 28 -10.14 4.18 7.23
CA ASP A 28 -9.43 3.16 6.43
C ASP A 28 -10.32 2.44 5.40
N PRO A 29 -11.60 2.09 5.69
CA PRO A 29 -12.49 1.50 4.70
C PRO A 29 -12.63 2.34 3.43
N VAL A 30 -12.67 3.67 3.55
CA VAL A 30 -12.73 4.58 2.40
C VAL A 30 -11.43 4.49 1.59
N GLY A 31 -10.30 4.48 2.28
CA GLY A 31 -9.00 4.28 1.64
C GLY A 31 -8.92 2.96 0.87
N TRP A 32 -9.35 1.85 1.48
CA TRP A 32 -9.37 0.54 0.84
C TRP A 32 -10.30 0.45 -0.36
N VAL A 33 -11.46 1.12 -0.34
CA VAL A 33 -12.33 1.22 -1.52
C VAL A 33 -11.59 1.89 -2.68
N LEU A 34 -10.89 3.00 -2.44
CA LEU A 34 -10.10 3.69 -3.46
C LEU A 34 -8.95 2.83 -3.99
N VAL A 35 -8.27 2.10 -3.10
CA VAL A 35 -7.23 1.12 -3.46
C VAL A 35 -7.79 0.06 -4.39
N LEU A 36 -8.89 -0.60 -4.02
CA LEU A 36 -9.50 -1.67 -4.82
C LEU A 36 -10.02 -1.18 -6.17
N LEU A 37 -10.59 0.03 -6.22
CA LEU A 37 -10.99 0.65 -7.49
C LEU A 37 -9.79 0.92 -8.40
N GLY A 38 -8.66 1.34 -7.84
CA GLY A 38 -7.42 1.52 -8.58
C GLY A 38 -6.85 0.19 -9.10
N VAL A 39 -6.76 -0.82 -8.24
CA VAL A 39 -6.26 -2.17 -8.60
C VAL A 39 -7.11 -2.82 -9.69
N ARG A 40 -8.44 -2.68 -9.63
CA ARG A 40 -9.34 -3.19 -10.68
C ARG A 40 -9.06 -2.57 -12.05
N ARG A 41 -8.53 -1.35 -12.10
CA ARG A 41 -8.20 -0.62 -13.32
C ARG A 41 -6.74 -0.77 -13.77
N LEU A 42 -5.91 -1.47 -13.00
CA LEU A 42 -4.55 -1.82 -13.45
C LEU A 42 -4.59 -2.79 -14.65
N PRO A 43 -3.52 -2.82 -15.46
CA PRO A 43 -3.42 -3.72 -16.62
C PRO A 43 -3.78 -5.17 -16.28
N ALA A 44 -4.48 -5.85 -17.19
CA ALA A 44 -5.00 -7.20 -16.93
C ALA A 44 -3.89 -8.25 -16.83
N ASP A 45 -2.77 -8.00 -17.49
CA ASP A 45 -1.52 -8.75 -17.51
C ASP A 45 -0.61 -8.45 -16.31
N LEU A 46 -0.98 -7.51 -15.43
CA LEU A 46 -0.20 -7.21 -14.24
C LEU A 46 0.00 -8.48 -13.39
N PRO A 47 1.26 -8.83 -13.03
CA PRO A 47 1.55 -9.97 -12.19
C PRO A 47 0.74 -9.94 -10.89
N HIS A 48 0.19 -11.10 -10.49
CA HIS A 48 -0.55 -11.27 -9.24
C HIS A 48 -1.78 -10.35 -9.04
N ARG A 49 -2.38 -9.82 -10.12
CA ARG A 49 -3.58 -8.97 -10.03
C ARG A 49 -4.73 -9.60 -9.23
N THR A 50 -5.01 -10.89 -9.43
CA THR A 50 -6.07 -11.60 -8.70
C THR A 50 -5.75 -11.73 -7.20
N PRO A 51 -4.57 -12.23 -6.80
CA PRO A 51 -4.11 -12.15 -5.41
C PRO A 51 -4.21 -10.75 -4.80
N LEU A 52 -3.83 -9.68 -5.52
CA LEU A 52 -3.96 -8.30 -5.05
C LEU A 52 -5.40 -7.92 -4.70
N GLN A 53 -6.35 -8.32 -5.54
CA GLN A 53 -7.77 -8.06 -5.27
C GLN A 53 -8.28 -8.81 -4.04
N TYR A 54 -7.88 -10.07 -3.88
CA TYR A 54 -8.28 -10.86 -2.71
C TYR A 54 -7.67 -10.32 -1.42
N VAL A 55 -6.35 -10.09 -1.39
CA VAL A 55 -5.68 -9.59 -0.19
C VAL A 55 -6.17 -8.17 0.15
N GLY A 56 -6.38 -7.32 -0.85
CA GLY A 56 -6.97 -5.99 -0.66
C GLY A 56 -8.42 -6.05 -0.14
N ALA A 57 -9.21 -7.03 -0.58
CA ALA A 57 -10.56 -7.23 -0.07
C ALA A 57 -10.56 -7.72 1.38
N VAL A 58 -9.61 -8.59 1.75
CA VAL A 58 -9.41 -9.01 3.16
C VAL A 58 -9.00 -7.81 4.01
N ALA A 59 -8.05 -7.00 3.56
CA ALA A 59 -7.64 -5.79 4.27
C ALA A 59 -8.80 -4.79 4.44
N ALA A 60 -9.60 -4.60 3.39
CA ALA A 60 -10.82 -3.81 3.46
C ALA A 60 -11.80 -4.37 4.50
N ALA A 61 -12.04 -5.69 4.49
CA ALA A 61 -12.96 -6.34 5.41
C ALA A 61 -12.51 -6.22 6.88
N VAL A 62 -11.20 -6.31 7.15
CA VAL A 62 -10.64 -6.10 8.49
C VAL A 62 -10.67 -4.63 8.90
N SER A 63 -10.50 -3.70 7.95
CA SER A 63 -10.53 -2.25 8.24
C SER A 63 -11.89 -1.75 8.75
N VAL A 64 -13.00 -2.41 8.35
CA VAL A 64 -14.36 -2.01 8.74
C VAL A 64 -14.62 -2.14 10.24
N PRO A 65 -14.49 -3.32 10.87
CA PRO A 65 -14.66 -3.44 12.32
C PRO A 65 -13.58 -2.65 13.06
N MET A 66 -12.36 -2.61 12.53
CA MET A 66 -11.26 -1.83 13.11
C MET A 66 -11.54 -0.32 13.11
N TRP A 67 -12.48 0.21 12.34
CA TRP A 67 -12.79 1.65 12.40
C TRP A 67 -13.55 2.04 13.68
N PHE A 68 -14.21 1.10 14.35
CA PHE A 68 -14.93 1.36 15.58
C PHE A 68 -13.98 1.31 16.79
N PRO A 69 -13.96 2.34 17.66
CA PRO A 69 -13.05 2.39 18.81
C PRO A 69 -13.25 1.20 19.75
N VAL A 70 -14.50 0.78 19.99
CA VAL A 70 -14.83 -0.38 20.83
C VAL A 70 -14.13 -1.67 20.39
N VAL A 71 -13.93 -1.88 19.08
CA VAL A 71 -13.25 -3.08 18.57
C VAL A 71 -11.74 -2.96 18.77
N ARG A 72 -11.16 -1.78 18.50
CA ARG A 72 -9.73 -1.52 18.73
C ARG A 72 -9.37 -1.69 20.20
N ASP A 73 -10.17 -1.11 21.09
CA ASP A 73 -9.96 -1.14 22.53
C ASP A 73 -10.08 -2.59 23.04
N ALA A 74 -11.08 -3.35 22.59
CA ALA A 74 -11.23 -4.76 22.94
C ALA A 74 -10.05 -5.63 22.48
N LEU A 75 -9.47 -5.36 21.30
CA LEU A 75 -8.26 -6.07 20.82
C LEU A 75 -7.03 -5.69 21.66
N ALA A 76 -6.85 -4.41 21.96
CA ALA A 76 -5.73 -3.92 22.77
C ALA A 76 -5.78 -4.45 24.21
N ASP A 77 -6.97 -4.53 24.79
CA ASP A 77 -7.20 -5.08 26.14
C ASP A 77 -6.96 -6.60 26.20
N ALA A 78 -7.24 -7.31 25.10
CA ALA A 78 -7.03 -8.75 25.01
C ALA A 78 -5.54 -9.10 24.85
N ASP A 79 -4.87 -8.53 23.85
CA ASP A 79 -3.43 -8.69 23.60
C ASP A 79 -2.94 -7.66 22.56
N ALA A 80 -1.85 -6.94 22.86
CA ALA A 80 -1.27 -5.95 21.95
C ALA A 80 -0.92 -6.51 20.56
N SER A 81 -0.58 -7.80 20.46
CA SER A 81 -0.27 -8.48 19.20
C SER A 81 -1.49 -8.64 18.28
N LEU A 82 -2.71 -8.62 18.81
CA LEU A 82 -3.93 -8.75 18.01
C LEU A 82 -4.21 -7.50 17.18
N GLY A 83 -3.95 -6.31 17.75
CA GLY A 83 -4.00 -5.04 17.01
C GLY A 83 -3.06 -5.07 15.81
N TRP A 84 -1.84 -5.57 15.99
CA TRP A 84 -0.90 -5.75 14.90
C TRP A 84 -1.34 -6.81 13.87
N ALA A 85 -1.86 -7.95 14.33
CA ALA A 85 -2.32 -9.01 13.45
C ALA A 85 -3.42 -8.53 12.50
N ALA A 86 -4.26 -7.58 12.94
CA ALA A 86 -5.28 -6.95 12.12
C ALA A 86 -4.69 -6.14 10.94
N ASP A 87 -3.46 -5.64 11.04
CA ASP A 87 -2.78 -4.89 9.97
C ASP A 87 -2.01 -5.79 8.98
N LEU A 88 -1.83 -7.09 9.28
CA LEU A 88 -1.11 -8.01 8.40
C LEU A 88 -1.67 -8.08 6.96
N PRO A 89 -3.00 -8.10 6.73
CA PRO A 89 -3.54 -8.04 5.39
C PRO A 89 -3.13 -6.77 4.62
N ALA A 90 -3.02 -5.62 5.31
CA ALA A 90 -2.59 -4.36 4.72
C ALA A 90 -1.11 -4.40 4.30
N PHE A 91 -0.25 -4.93 5.17
CA PHE A 91 1.17 -5.13 4.85
C PHE A 91 1.37 -6.15 3.71
N ALA A 92 0.64 -7.26 3.73
CA ALA A 92 0.67 -8.27 2.68
C ALA A 92 0.25 -7.69 1.33
N PHE A 93 -0.85 -6.92 1.30
CA PHE A 93 -1.29 -6.21 0.10
C PHE A 93 -0.20 -5.26 -0.42
N THR A 94 0.38 -4.46 0.48
CA THR A 94 1.38 -3.45 0.12
C THR A 94 2.65 -4.10 -0.46
N ALA A 95 3.16 -5.15 0.19
CA ALA A 95 4.32 -5.89 -0.30
C ALA A 95 4.05 -6.52 -1.67
N LEU A 96 2.86 -7.11 -1.85
CA LEU A 96 2.44 -7.71 -3.11
C LEU A 96 2.27 -6.67 -4.23
N LEU A 97 1.75 -5.49 -3.90
CA LEU A 97 1.57 -4.40 -4.86
C LEU A 97 2.94 -3.91 -5.35
N CYS A 98 3.86 -3.65 -4.43
CA CYS A 98 5.23 -3.28 -4.77
C CYS A 98 5.91 -4.36 -5.61
N HIS A 99 5.69 -5.64 -5.31
CA HIS A 99 6.24 -6.73 -6.11
C HIS A 99 5.69 -6.74 -7.54
N ALA A 100 4.37 -6.67 -7.70
CA ALA A 100 3.71 -6.67 -9.00
C ALA A 100 4.14 -5.49 -9.87
N LEU A 101 4.21 -4.30 -9.28
CA LEU A 101 4.65 -3.09 -9.99
C LEU A 101 6.15 -3.11 -10.30
N ALA A 102 6.99 -3.69 -9.43
CA ALA A 102 8.42 -3.83 -9.71
C ALA A 102 8.66 -4.78 -10.90
N ALA A 103 7.95 -5.91 -10.95
CA ALA A 103 8.01 -6.85 -12.06
C ALA A 103 7.53 -6.20 -13.38
N ALA A 104 6.40 -5.49 -13.35
CA ALA A 104 5.90 -4.77 -14.53
C ALA A 104 6.86 -3.68 -15.02
N ALA A 105 7.50 -2.95 -14.09
CA ALA A 105 8.52 -1.96 -14.44
C ALA A 105 9.78 -2.63 -15.05
N GLU A 106 10.21 -3.77 -14.51
CA GLU A 106 11.35 -4.53 -15.01
C GLU A 106 11.09 -5.08 -16.42
N GLU A 107 9.92 -5.67 -16.67
CA GLU A 107 9.50 -6.13 -18.00
C GLU A 107 9.44 -4.99 -19.03
N ALA A 108 9.10 -3.78 -18.58
CA ALA A 108 9.12 -2.57 -19.40
C ALA A 108 10.51 -1.94 -19.57
N GLY A 109 11.57 -2.52 -18.98
CA GLY A 109 12.94 -2.00 -19.02
C GLY A 109 13.22 -0.80 -18.10
N ASP A 110 12.30 -0.50 -17.17
CA ASP A 110 12.32 0.67 -16.28
C ASP A 110 12.98 0.32 -14.94
N VAL A 111 14.32 0.21 -14.96
CA VAL A 111 15.13 -0.35 -13.86
C VAL A 111 14.99 0.44 -12.56
N LYS A 112 15.01 1.77 -12.62
CA LYS A 112 14.99 2.62 -11.41
C LYS A 112 13.66 2.48 -10.63
N PRO A 113 12.48 2.57 -11.26
CA PRO A 113 11.21 2.27 -10.60
C PRO A 113 11.15 0.86 -10.01
N SER A 114 11.62 -0.15 -10.75
CA SER A 114 11.68 -1.53 -10.24
C SER A 114 12.48 -1.63 -8.94
N GLN A 115 13.69 -1.05 -8.90
CA GLN A 115 14.55 -1.06 -7.72
C GLN A 115 13.92 -0.35 -6.52
N TRP A 116 13.32 0.83 -6.72
CA TRP A 116 12.65 1.56 -5.64
C TRP A 116 11.47 0.79 -5.07
N LEU A 117 10.66 0.16 -5.93
CA LEU A 117 9.52 -0.66 -5.50
C LEU A 117 9.99 -1.93 -4.78
N ALA A 118 11.07 -2.56 -5.25
CA ALA A 118 11.68 -3.71 -4.58
C ALA A 118 12.24 -3.33 -3.19
N LEU A 119 12.86 -2.16 -3.06
CA LEU A 119 13.33 -1.63 -1.77
C LEU A 119 12.16 -1.40 -0.81
N VAL A 120 11.12 -0.71 -1.25
CA VAL A 120 9.91 -0.46 -0.45
C VAL A 120 9.26 -1.76 -0.01
N ARG A 121 9.13 -2.76 -0.91
CA ARG A 121 8.65 -4.10 -0.56
C ARG A 121 9.46 -4.71 0.57
N THR A 122 10.79 -4.68 0.47
CA THR A 122 11.69 -5.24 1.49
C THR A 122 11.49 -4.55 2.85
N VAL A 123 11.38 -3.22 2.86
CA VAL A 123 11.11 -2.46 4.10
C VAL A 123 9.74 -2.83 4.68
N VAL A 124 8.70 -2.91 3.86
CA VAL A 124 7.35 -3.33 4.31
C VAL A 124 7.36 -4.72 4.92
N VAL A 125 8.04 -5.69 4.29
CA VAL A 125 8.17 -7.05 4.82
C VAL A 125 8.94 -7.05 6.14
N ALA A 126 10.04 -6.28 6.24
CA ALA A 126 10.80 -6.16 7.48
C ALA A 126 9.94 -5.57 8.61
N VAL A 127 9.16 -4.52 8.32
CA VAL A 127 8.19 -3.93 9.27
C VAL A 127 7.13 -4.94 9.67
N ALA A 128 6.55 -5.68 8.72
CA ALA A 128 5.49 -6.67 8.98
C ALA A 128 5.90 -7.78 9.97
N VAL A 129 7.17 -8.20 9.92
CA VAL A 129 7.74 -9.26 10.79
C VAL A 129 8.20 -8.71 12.13
N LEU A 130 8.34 -7.39 12.27
CA LEU A 130 9.01 -6.78 13.42
C LEU A 130 8.37 -7.10 14.78
N PRO A 131 7.05 -7.23 14.93
CA PRO A 131 6.47 -7.61 16.23
C PRO A 131 6.78 -9.03 16.67
N VAL A 132 7.09 -9.95 15.75
CA VAL A 132 7.65 -11.26 16.11
C VAL A 132 9.00 -11.08 16.81
N LEU A 133 9.79 -10.09 16.40
CA LEU A 133 11.06 -9.76 17.04
C LEU A 133 10.87 -8.97 18.35
N VAL A 134 9.96 -8.00 18.38
CA VAL A 134 9.73 -7.17 19.58
C VAL A 134 9.07 -7.98 20.70
N PHE A 135 7.94 -8.63 20.42
CA PHE A 135 7.19 -9.39 21.42
C PHE A 135 7.75 -10.79 21.64
N GLY A 136 8.31 -11.43 20.60
CA GLY A 136 8.88 -12.77 20.70
C GLY A 136 10.32 -12.81 21.23
N ALA A 137 11.17 -11.84 20.86
CA ALA A 137 12.56 -11.78 21.31
C ALA A 137 12.83 -10.74 22.41
N GLY A 138 11.81 -10.00 22.85
CA GLY A 138 11.89 -9.06 23.99
C GLY A 138 12.70 -7.79 23.71
N ILE A 139 12.88 -7.41 22.43
CA ILE A 139 13.71 -6.27 22.03
C ILE A 139 12.85 -5.01 21.95
N SER A 140 12.50 -4.44 23.11
CA SER A 140 11.60 -3.29 23.23
C SER A 140 12.13 -2.01 22.57
N GLY A 141 13.44 -1.87 22.40
CA GLY A 141 14.07 -0.71 21.76
C GLY A 141 13.82 -0.55 20.25
N LEU A 142 13.20 -1.54 19.61
CA LEU A 142 12.86 -1.52 18.18
C LEU A 142 11.48 -0.93 17.88
N ALA A 143 10.63 -0.71 18.89
CA ALA A 143 9.26 -0.27 18.68
C ALA A 143 9.15 1.11 18.01
N ASP A 144 9.78 2.15 18.58
CA ASP A 144 9.70 3.51 18.04
C ASP A 144 10.38 3.66 16.66
N PRO A 145 11.61 3.12 16.44
CA PRO A 145 12.23 3.15 15.11
C PRO A 145 11.40 2.46 14.04
N ALA A 146 10.71 1.37 14.40
CA ALA A 146 9.86 0.65 13.47
C ALA A 146 8.55 1.39 13.15
N ALA A 147 7.94 2.04 14.15
CA ALA A 147 6.80 2.91 13.92
C ALA A 147 7.16 4.06 12.96
N LEU A 148 8.34 4.69 13.16
CA LEU A 148 8.84 5.73 12.27
C LEU A 148 9.11 5.18 10.86
N ALA A 149 9.73 4.00 10.75
CA ALA A 149 9.99 3.35 9.46
C ALA A 149 8.69 2.99 8.72
N ALA A 150 7.67 2.51 9.44
CA ALA A 150 6.35 2.23 8.89
C ALA A 150 5.68 3.50 8.35
N GLN A 151 5.74 4.61 9.08
CA GLN A 151 5.20 5.88 8.61
C GLN A 151 5.95 6.39 7.36
N ALA A 152 7.28 6.34 7.40
CA ALA A 152 8.12 6.80 6.29
C ALA A 152 7.89 5.97 5.02
N VAL A 153 7.72 4.65 5.14
CA VAL A 153 7.49 3.78 3.98
C VAL A 153 6.15 4.07 3.31
N TYR A 154 5.09 4.41 4.07
CA TYR A 154 3.81 4.84 3.48
C TYR A 154 3.93 6.16 2.72
N VAL A 155 4.67 7.14 3.25
CA VAL A 155 4.91 8.41 2.55
C VAL A 155 5.68 8.19 1.25
N VAL A 156 6.74 7.39 1.28
CA VAL A 156 7.52 7.04 0.09
C VAL A 156 6.65 6.28 -0.91
N LEU A 157 5.85 5.31 -0.46
CA LEU A 157 4.95 4.55 -1.31
C LEU A 157 3.95 5.47 -2.02
N VAL A 158 3.26 6.35 -1.29
CA VAL A 158 2.31 7.32 -1.87
C VAL A 158 3.00 8.17 -2.94
N TRP A 159 4.20 8.69 -2.63
CA TRP A 159 4.97 9.48 -3.59
C TRP A 159 5.33 8.69 -4.85
N LEU A 160 5.78 7.44 -4.71
CA LEU A 160 6.09 6.56 -5.85
C LEU A 160 4.85 6.28 -6.70
N LEU A 161 3.71 5.95 -6.08
CA LEU A 161 2.47 5.64 -6.80
C LEU A 161 1.97 6.85 -7.61
N PHE A 162 2.05 8.07 -7.05
CA PHE A 162 1.76 9.29 -7.81
C PHE A 162 2.76 9.52 -8.94
N SER A 163 4.06 9.39 -8.65
CA SER A 163 5.15 9.64 -9.60
C SER A 163 5.13 8.67 -10.78
N TYR A 164 4.75 7.40 -10.54
CA TYR A 164 4.68 6.36 -11.57
C TYR A 164 3.31 6.23 -12.22
N SER A 165 2.33 7.04 -11.81
CA SER A 165 0.97 6.98 -12.35
C SER A 165 0.86 7.27 -13.84
N GLY A 166 1.84 7.97 -14.42
CA GLY A 166 1.89 8.28 -15.85
C GLY A 166 2.59 7.23 -16.71
N ARG A 167 3.10 6.14 -16.13
CA ARG A 167 3.81 5.08 -16.86
C ARG A 167 2.81 4.14 -17.54
N THR A 168 3.13 3.66 -18.74
CA THR A 168 2.24 2.75 -19.50
C THR A 168 2.05 1.42 -18.79
N TRP A 169 3.11 0.86 -18.19
CA TRP A 169 3.06 -0.35 -17.36
C TRP A 169 2.18 -0.22 -16.11
N SER A 170 1.78 1.01 -15.75
CA SER A 170 0.86 1.27 -14.63
C SER A 170 -0.58 1.58 -15.06
N GLY A 171 -0.90 1.36 -16.34
CA GLY A 171 -2.22 1.57 -16.92
C GLY A 171 -2.51 3.02 -17.31
N ALA A 172 -1.48 3.86 -17.46
CA ALA A 172 -1.64 5.14 -18.14
C ALA A 172 -1.91 4.92 -19.63
N PRO A 173 -2.83 5.69 -20.25
CA PRO A 173 -3.05 5.61 -21.68
C PRO A 173 -1.77 5.95 -22.46
N VAL A 174 -1.53 5.25 -23.56
CA VAL A 174 -0.46 5.58 -24.50
C VAL A 174 -0.82 6.90 -25.17
N ASP A 175 0.08 7.88 -25.12
CA ASP A 175 -0.15 9.19 -25.73
C ASP A 175 -0.05 9.06 -27.27
N GLU A 176 -1.17 8.76 -27.94
CA GLU A 176 -1.24 8.58 -29.40
C GLU A 176 -0.79 9.83 -30.17
N ASN A 177 -0.95 11.02 -29.58
CA ASN A 177 -0.52 12.30 -30.16
C ASN A 177 1.01 12.50 -30.18
N ALA A 178 1.77 11.79 -29.32
CA ALA A 178 3.23 11.82 -29.38
C ALA A 178 3.78 10.99 -30.54
N ALA A 179 3.07 9.92 -30.93
CA ALA A 179 3.42 9.08 -32.07
C ALA A 179 3.14 9.73 -33.43
N GLN A 180 2.26 10.74 -33.48
CA GLN A 180 1.87 11.42 -34.71
C GLN A 180 2.62 12.73 -35.00
N ARG A 181 3.52 13.22 -34.12
CA ARG A 181 4.34 14.39 -34.47
C ARG A 181 5.32 14.00 -35.58
N PRO A 182 5.24 14.63 -36.77
CA PRO A 182 6.27 14.44 -37.79
C PRO A 182 7.60 14.87 -37.20
N GLN A 183 8.64 14.07 -37.41
CA GLN A 183 10.01 14.51 -37.16
C GLN A 183 10.28 15.66 -38.14
N ALA A 184 10.14 16.90 -37.67
CA ALA A 184 10.60 18.06 -38.41
C ALA A 184 12.13 17.95 -38.48
N SER A 185 12.61 17.56 -39.66
CA SER A 185 14.00 17.52 -40.09
C SER A 185 14.64 18.90 -40.09
#